data_AF-A0A1X7U7H6-F1
#
_entry.id   AF-A0A1X7U7H6-F1
#
_cell.length_a   1.000
_cell.length_b   1.000
_cell.length_c   1.000
_cell.angle_alpha   90.00
_cell.angle_beta   90.00
_cell.angle_gamma   90.00
#
_symmetry.space_group_name_H-M   'P 1'
#
loop_
_entity.id
_entity.type
_entity.pdbx_description
1 polymer ?
#
loop_
_entity_poly.entity_id
_entity_poly.type
_entity_poly.pdbx_seq_one_letter_code
_entity_poly.pdbx_strand_id
1 'polypeptide(L)'
;MAVHLSRRLNKVLKNWPIDSSRKGRDLGEYLHQEYRLTFEKLLSEDIEVAKNSLQSLENLNNNCYWNRYPRKHNHGFIGDIVAKNPWILSNENMKQMNVSSMSLWQRFKASFNK
;
A
#
# COMPACT_ATOMS: atom_id res chain seq x y z
N MET A 1 -20.46 26.08 -5.75
CA MET A 1 -20.13 24.66 -5.48
C MET A 1 -18.68 24.45 -5.10
N ALA A 2 -17.73 25.04 -5.83
CA ALA A 2 -16.28 25.00 -5.53
C ALA A 2 -15.92 25.24 -4.06
N VAL A 3 -16.43 26.32 -3.45
CA VAL A 3 -16.15 26.69 -2.05
C VAL A 3 -16.56 25.60 -1.04
N HIS A 4 -17.67 24.89 -1.28
CA HIS A 4 -18.10 23.81 -0.40
C HIS A 4 -17.18 22.59 -0.49
N LEU A 5 -16.66 22.29 -1.69
CA LEU A 5 -15.73 21.20 -1.93
C LEU A 5 -14.36 21.50 -1.30
N SER A 6 -13.83 22.72 -1.47
CA SER A 6 -12.59 23.14 -0.79
C SER A 6 -12.73 23.13 0.73
N ARG A 7 -13.90 23.48 1.27
CA ARG A 7 -14.17 23.38 2.71
C ARG A 7 -14.21 21.93 3.19
N ARG A 8 -14.82 21.01 2.42
CA ARG A 8 -14.79 19.57 2.72
C ARG A 8 -13.36 19.04 2.69
N LEU A 9 -12.57 19.39 1.67
CA LEU A 9 -11.17 19.00 1.56
C LEU A 9 -10.38 19.41 2.81
N ASN A 10 -10.49 20.67 3.23
CA ASN A 10 -9.82 21.16 4.43
C ASN A 10 -10.23 20.43 5.71
N LYS A 11 -11.48 19.96 5.81
CA LYS A 11 -11.91 19.11 6.95
C LYS A 11 -11.22 17.76 6.93
N VAL A 12 -11.10 17.13 5.76
CA VAL A 12 -10.44 15.82 5.61
C VAL A 12 -8.94 15.95 5.87
N LEU A 13 -8.29 16.98 5.33
CA LEU A 13 -6.86 17.23 5.53
C LEU A 13 -6.47 17.47 6.99
N LYS A 14 -7.38 17.99 7.82
CA LYS A 14 -7.15 18.12 9.27
C LYS A 14 -7.01 16.78 10.00
N ASN A 15 -7.61 15.71 9.47
CA ASN A 15 -7.50 14.39 10.06
C ASN A 15 -6.16 13.71 9.74
N TRP A 16 -5.41 14.25 8.76
CA TRP A 16 -4.10 13.76 8.33
C TRP A 16 -3.03 14.81 8.67
N PRO A 17 -2.56 14.85 9.93
CA PRO A 17 -1.49 15.75 10.33
C PRO A 17 -0.18 15.39 9.65
N ILE A 18 0.69 16.38 9.49
CA ILE A 18 2.03 16.18 8.93
C ILE A 18 2.92 15.56 10.01
N ASP A 19 3.52 14.41 9.69
CA ASP A 19 4.46 13.72 10.56
C ASP A 19 5.91 14.09 10.18
N SER A 20 6.52 14.93 11.00
CA SER A 20 7.89 15.41 10.80
C SER A 20 8.97 14.32 10.92
N SER A 21 8.63 13.15 11.46
CA SER A 21 9.55 12.00 11.54
C SER A 21 9.70 11.24 10.22
N ARG A 22 8.78 11.45 9.26
CA ARG A 22 8.69 10.70 8.00
C ARG A 22 8.85 11.58 6.75
N LYS A 23 9.70 12.60 6.82
CA LYS A 23 9.95 13.53 5.70
C LYS A 23 10.19 12.80 4.38
N GLY A 24 9.51 13.23 3.32
CA GLY A 24 9.58 12.64 1.97
C GLY A 24 8.79 11.34 1.77
N ARG A 25 8.25 10.73 2.84
CA ARG A 25 7.32 9.59 2.78
C ARG A 25 6.02 9.86 3.54
N ASP A 26 5.85 11.07 4.05
CA ASP A 26 4.68 11.44 4.81
C ASP A 26 3.50 11.67 3.87
N LEU A 27 2.41 10.95 4.14
CA LEU A 27 1.18 11.11 3.39
C LEU A 27 0.54 12.48 3.67
N GLY A 28 0.66 12.97 4.90
CA GLY A 28 0.16 14.30 5.27
C GLY A 28 0.81 15.38 4.40
N GLU A 29 2.15 15.41 4.37
CA GLU A 29 2.91 16.33 3.54
C GLU A 29 2.48 16.30 2.05
N TYR A 30 2.36 15.12 1.46
CA TYR A 30 1.89 14.96 0.08
C TYR A 30 0.46 15.49 -0.14
N LEU A 31 -0.45 15.20 0.79
CA LEU A 31 -1.85 15.61 0.68
C LEU A 31 -2.02 17.13 0.79
N HIS A 32 -1.22 17.79 1.64
CA HIS A 32 -1.28 19.25 1.82
C HIS A 32 -0.63 20.02 0.67
N GLN A 33 0.38 19.44 0.01
CA GLN A 33 1.11 20.09 -1.09
C GLN A 33 0.56 19.67 -2.47
N GLU A 34 0.89 18.47 -2.92
CA GLU A 34 0.62 17.99 -4.29
C GLU A 34 -0.87 17.75 -4.54
N TYR A 35 -1.55 17.07 -3.61
CA TYR A 35 -2.97 16.74 -3.81
C TYR A 35 -3.85 18.00 -3.83
N ARG A 36 -3.54 19.01 -3.01
CA ARG A 36 -4.28 20.27 -3.01
C ARG A 36 -4.19 21.00 -4.35
N LEU A 37 -2.99 21.09 -4.91
CA LEU A 37 -2.77 21.75 -6.21
C LEU A 37 -3.47 21.01 -7.35
N THR A 38 -3.37 19.68 -7.37
CA THR A 38 -4.05 18.85 -8.37
C THR A 38 -5.56 18.93 -8.23
N PHE A 39 -6.09 18.97 -6.99
CA PHE A 39 -7.52 19.13 -6.74
C PHE A 39 -8.06 20.48 -7.22
N GLU A 40 -7.33 21.57 -7.01
CA GLU A 40 -7.73 22.92 -7.49
C GLU A 40 -7.77 22.98 -9.03
N LYS A 41 -6.84 22.32 -9.71
CA LYS A 41 -6.88 22.15 -11.18
C LYS A 41 -8.08 21.32 -11.63
N LEU A 42 -8.28 20.15 -11.03
CA LEU A 42 -9.44 19.28 -11.28
C LEU A 42 -10.77 20.00 -11.07
N LEU A 43 -10.88 20.84 -10.04
CA LEU A 43 -12.08 21.62 -9.75
C LEU A 43 -12.43 22.61 -10.88
N SER A 44 -11.43 23.07 -11.62
CA SER A 44 -11.59 24.01 -12.74
C SER A 44 -11.90 23.28 -14.06
N GLU A 45 -11.42 22.04 -14.22
CA GLU A 45 -11.63 21.23 -15.43
C GLU A 45 -12.91 20.37 -15.33
N ASP A 46 -13.02 19.51 -14.32
CA ASP A 46 -14.13 18.57 -14.13
C ASP A 46 -14.52 18.43 -12.64
N ILE A 47 -15.68 19.00 -12.33
CA ILE A 47 -16.25 19.04 -10.98
C ILE A 47 -16.64 17.63 -10.49
N GLU A 48 -17.09 16.73 -11.36
CA GLU A 48 -17.54 15.38 -10.96
C GLU A 48 -16.35 14.50 -10.61
N VAL A 49 -15.26 14.58 -11.39
CA VAL A 49 -14.01 13.88 -11.06
C VAL A 49 -13.43 14.41 -9.75
N ALA A 50 -13.44 15.72 -9.54
CA ALA A 50 -13.02 16.32 -8.27
C ALA A 50 -13.86 15.78 -7.09
N LYS A 51 -15.19 15.74 -7.21
CA LYS A 51 -16.07 15.16 -6.19
C LYS A 51 -15.74 13.69 -5.91
N ASN A 52 -15.54 12.87 -6.94
CA ASN A 52 -15.24 11.44 -6.78
C ASN A 52 -13.90 11.19 -6.09
N SER A 53 -12.88 11.98 -6.41
CA SER A 53 -11.58 11.90 -5.74
C SER A 53 -11.68 12.26 -4.26
N LEU A 54 -12.41 13.34 -3.94
CA LEU A 54 -12.64 13.77 -2.56
C LEU A 54 -13.46 12.74 -1.77
N GLN A 55 -14.48 12.15 -2.40
CA GLN A 55 -15.28 11.08 -1.80
C GLN A 55 -14.41 9.84 -1.50
N SER A 56 -13.48 9.51 -2.39
CA SER A 56 -12.54 8.40 -2.19
C SER A 56 -11.60 8.67 -1.01
N LEU A 57 -11.14 9.91 -0.86
CA LEU A 57 -10.33 10.34 0.28
C LEU A 57 -11.11 10.26 1.61
N GLU A 58 -12.36 10.73 1.62
CA GLU A 58 -13.25 10.60 2.79
C GLU A 58 -13.51 9.14 3.16
N ASN A 59 -13.70 8.28 2.16
CA ASN A 59 -13.88 6.84 2.33
C ASN A 59 -12.66 6.17 3.00
N LEU A 60 -11.44 6.56 2.58
CA LEU A 60 -10.20 6.11 3.22
C LEU A 60 -10.13 6.59 4.67
N ASN A 61 -10.42 7.86 4.92
CA ASN A 61 -10.38 8.44 6.26
C ASN A 61 -11.36 7.74 7.24
N ASN A 62 -12.55 7.36 6.75
CA ASN A 62 -13.57 6.71 7.55
C ASN A 62 -13.41 5.18 7.62
N ASN A 63 -12.31 4.63 7.08
CA ASN A 63 -12.08 3.19 6.97
C ASN A 63 -13.30 2.44 6.40
N CYS A 64 -13.97 3.03 5.41
CA CYS A 64 -15.29 2.54 4.98
C CYS A 64 -15.23 1.09 4.47
N TYR A 65 -14.13 0.71 3.80
CA TYR A 65 -13.93 -0.63 3.27
C TYR A 65 -13.66 -1.65 4.37
N TRP A 66 -12.97 -1.26 5.44
CA TRP A 66 -12.78 -2.11 6.61
C TRP A 66 -14.11 -2.48 7.26
N ASN A 67 -14.97 -1.46 7.44
CA ASN A 67 -16.28 -1.64 8.06
C ASN A 67 -17.26 -2.37 7.14
N ARG A 68 -17.20 -2.12 5.83
CA ARG A 68 -18.07 -2.76 4.84
C ARG A 68 -17.72 -4.22 4.60
N TYR A 69 -16.44 -4.56 4.62
CA TYR A 69 -15.94 -5.90 4.34
C TYR A 69 -15.07 -6.39 5.51
N PRO A 70 -15.68 -6.74 6.65
CA PRO A 70 -14.93 -7.20 7.81
C PRO A 70 -14.20 -8.50 7.48
N ARG A 71 -12.90 -8.55 7.80
CA ARG A 71 -12.09 -9.75 7.60
C ARG A 71 -12.50 -10.81 8.62
N LYS A 72 -12.82 -12.02 8.16
CA LYS A 72 -13.14 -13.17 9.03
C LYS A 72 -11.93 -13.65 9.83
N HIS A 73 -10.73 -13.45 9.28
CA HIS A 73 -9.47 -13.87 9.86
C HIS A 73 -8.43 -12.79 9.60
N ASN A 74 -7.57 -12.51 10.58
CA ASN A 74 -6.48 -11.57 10.43
C ASN A 74 -5.28 -12.27 9.76
N HIS A 75 -5.43 -12.65 8.48
CA HIS A 75 -4.33 -13.24 7.74
C HIS A 75 -3.28 -12.17 7.44
N GLY A 76 -2.09 -12.29 8.05
CA GLY A 76 -0.91 -11.62 7.52
C GLY A 76 -0.44 -12.37 6.27
N PHE A 77 -0.13 -11.67 5.17
CA PHE A 77 0.33 -12.32 3.92
C PHE A 77 1.50 -13.27 4.17
N ILE A 78 2.40 -12.94 5.11
CA ILE A 78 3.54 -13.79 5.46
C ILE A 78 3.26 -14.59 6.74
N GLY A 79 2.70 -13.95 7.77
CA GLY A 79 2.52 -14.57 9.09
C GLY A 79 1.71 -15.87 9.05
N ASP A 80 0.59 -15.87 8.33
CA ASP A 80 -0.29 -17.04 8.28
C ASP A 80 0.22 -18.12 7.33
N ILE A 81 0.92 -17.75 6.26
CA ILE A 81 1.56 -18.70 5.34
C ILE A 81 2.68 -19.44 6.08
N VAL A 82 3.49 -18.71 6.84
CA VAL A 82 4.58 -19.29 7.64
C VAL A 82 4.03 -20.14 8.78
N ALA A 83 3.00 -19.67 9.48
CA ALA A 83 2.38 -20.44 10.56
C ALA A 83 1.73 -21.74 10.06
N LYS A 84 1.06 -21.70 8.89
CA LYS A 84 0.45 -22.89 8.28
C LYS A 84 1.48 -23.81 7.62
N ASN A 85 2.58 -23.26 7.08
CA ASN A 85 3.60 -24.01 6.35
C ASN A 85 5.01 -23.54 6.77
N PRO A 86 5.50 -23.92 7.96
CA PRO A 86 6.80 -23.48 8.47
C PRO A 86 7.97 -23.97 7.60
N TRP A 87 7.76 -25.05 6.84
CA TRP A 87 8.76 -25.59 5.91
C TRP A 87 9.12 -24.59 4.79
N ILE A 88 8.24 -23.66 4.41
CA ILE A 88 8.50 -22.72 3.31
C ILE A 88 9.72 -21.84 3.61
N LEU A 89 9.93 -21.47 4.89
CA LEU A 89 11.10 -20.70 5.34
C LEU A 89 12.26 -21.55 5.83
N SER A 90 12.15 -22.89 5.74
CA SER A 90 13.23 -23.76 6.21
C SER A 90 14.49 -23.58 5.35
N ASN A 91 15.65 -23.67 6.00
CA ASN A 91 16.95 -23.67 5.30
C ASN A 91 17.05 -24.80 4.26
N GLU A 92 16.35 -25.90 4.49
CA GLU A 92 16.27 -27.02 3.56
C GLU A 92 15.50 -26.66 2.29
N ASN A 93 14.34 -26.00 2.42
CA ASN A 93 13.59 -25.51 1.28
C ASN A 93 14.40 -24.48 0.47
N MET A 94 15.08 -23.56 1.14
CA MET A 94 15.96 -22.59 0.46
C MET A 94 17.11 -23.26 -0.32
N LYS A 95 17.74 -24.29 0.27
CA LYS A 95 18.78 -25.08 -0.41
C LYS A 95 18.23 -25.80 -1.65
N GLN A 96 17.03 -26.37 -1.55
CA GLN A 96 16.36 -27.04 -2.67
C GLN A 96 16.00 -26.04 -3.78
N MET A 97 15.48 -24.87 -3.43
CA MET A 97 15.16 -23.81 -4.40
C MET A 97 16.42 -23.30 -5.12
N ASN A 98 17.51 -23.08 -4.39
CA ASN A 98 18.78 -22.63 -4.97
C ASN A 98 19.35 -23.69 -5.95
N VAL A 99 19.33 -24.97 -5.56
CA VAL A 99 19.72 -26.09 -6.44
C VAL A 99 18.80 -26.22 -7.66
N SER A 100 17.50 -25.95 -7.51
CA SER A 100 16.55 -25.98 -8.63
C SER A 100 16.72 -24.84 -9.62
N SER A 101 17.19 -23.67 -9.15
CA SER A 101 17.49 -22.51 -9.98
C SER A 101 18.85 -22.58 -10.71
N MET A 102 19.73 -23.50 -10.30
CA MET A 102 21.02 -23.71 -10.96
C MET A 102 20.87 -24.41 -12.31
N SER A 103 21.67 -23.97 -13.29
CA SER A 103 21.73 -24.63 -14.60
C SER A 103 22.23 -26.07 -14.44
N LEU A 104 21.79 -26.99 -15.31
CA LEU A 104 22.18 -28.41 -15.25
C LEU A 104 23.70 -28.62 -15.16
N TRP A 105 24.48 -27.80 -15.87
CA TRP A 105 25.95 -27.79 -15.82
C TRP A 105 26.53 -27.38 -14.46
N GLN A 106 25.92 -26.40 -13.79
CA GLN A 106 26.35 -25.97 -12.45
C GLN A 106 26.07 -27.06 -11.41
N ARG A 107 24.92 -27.72 -11.51
CA ARG A 107 24.56 -28.87 -10.67
C ARG A 107 25.53 -30.02 -10.87
N PHE A 108 25.88 -30.32 -12.12
CA PHE A 108 26.86 -31.34 -12.47
C PHE A 108 28.26 -31.01 -11.92
N LYS A 109 28.74 -29.76 -12.07
CA LYS A 109 30.04 -29.34 -11.52
C LYS A 109 30.08 -29.39 -9.99
N ALA A 110 28.98 -29.02 -9.33
CA ALA A 110 28.85 -29.08 -7.87
C ALA A 110 28.82 -30.52 -7.33
N SER A 111 28.26 -31.48 -8.06
CA SER A 111 28.27 -32.90 -7.66
C SER A 111 29.63 -33.59 -7.84
N PHE A 112 30.49 -33.04 -8.70
CA PHE A 112 31.86 -33.55 -8.94
C PHE A 112 32.91 -32.96 -8.00
N ASN A 113 32.62 -31.84 -7.32
CA ASN A 113 33.56 -31.13 -6.44
C ASN A 113 33.23 -31.34 -4.95
N LYS A 114 32.58 -32.46 -4.63
CA LYS A 114 32.13 -32.86 -3.30
C LYS A 114 32.68 -34.25 -3.00
#